data_AF-A0A4R1WWX3-F1
#
_entry.id   AF-A0A4R1WWX3-F1
#
_cell.length_a   1.000
_cell.length_b   1.000
_cell.length_c   1.000
_cell.angle_alpha   90.00
_cell.angle_beta   90.00
_cell.angle_gamma   90.00
#
_symmetry.space_group_name_H-M   'P 1'
#
loop_
_entity.id
_entity.type
_entity.pdbx_description
1 polymer ?
#
loop_
_entity_poly.entity_id
_entity_poly.type
_entity_poly.pdbx_seq_one_letter_code
_entity_poly.pdbx_strand_id
1 'polypeptide(L)'
;MGLQSNGLTLEVVGREISGRPVPGKPRRPAGPYLLGLPALLLSSLLLIPIGVTVVAAFRRPDGSFGLGNFAVMGDPAALHAVGNSLAWIAVALGLVVVGFLLALVSYRLPGLSTFLQPALVIPFAVSVLVSGATFRLIYDASPERGSVTAVATRLFGSSPVWLGPGLFWLVLVSAFGWTWLGYVVSLFRAGLDAIPDDVSRTVAAEGVTGWRRLFALELPLLRPITGVVTLTLVIAAVRVFDLILIVVPGPMQRDADVLGLNWWRATSTGEPAGRTAALGVVLFAIVAAVAVIGVRGLRRRRWAMPVAVVKPDPSLGRSKPSRRVRRIGWTVGFAVGLFWILPAVVLVATALHSPREAGLHGWWSTAGLGLDSFAAAANAGLLRALLSTVLISAVATIVLLVIAVPTAYLVAWGGLPQCLGRVVTSAFVVLAVTPVQMYAAPLRDAISAAGLAGSRVALALVHAAAGLPFAVLLLRSAFASAPPVLVAEALQGPARQSAVLATVQRTYRPALVAVAVLEFALVWNDFIVGFLISGSGTTPLSLVLWGEARQFASSSGTVAAAAVVASVVPVVLLLSFWPTVVRGLTVGSKP
;
A
#
# COMPACT_ATOMS: atom_id res chain seq x y z
N MET A 1 50.73 3.75 -20.14
CA MET A 1 50.82 4.98 -20.96
C MET A 1 51.54 6.03 -20.13
N GLY A 2 52.80 6.33 -20.45
CA GLY A 2 53.57 7.36 -19.74
C GLY A 2 53.29 8.73 -20.34
N LEU A 3 52.79 9.66 -19.53
CA LEU A 3 52.70 11.08 -19.88
C LEU A 3 54.06 11.72 -19.57
N GLN A 4 54.72 12.29 -20.57
CA GLN A 4 55.94 13.08 -20.38
C GLN A 4 55.58 14.54 -20.14
N SER A 5 56.01 15.08 -19.02
CA SER A 5 56.01 16.51 -18.72
C SER A 5 57.29 16.82 -17.95
N ASN A 6 58.08 17.78 -18.45
CA ASN A 6 59.29 18.33 -17.82
C ASN A 6 60.41 17.33 -17.47
N GLY A 7 60.78 16.45 -18.41
CA GLY A 7 62.04 15.69 -18.32
C GLY A 7 62.12 14.64 -17.19
N LEU A 8 61.04 14.41 -16.45
CA LEU A 8 60.94 13.35 -15.45
C LEU A 8 60.01 12.25 -15.96
N THR A 9 60.56 11.05 -16.15
CA THR A 9 59.80 9.85 -16.48
C THR A 9 59.16 9.30 -15.21
N LEU A 10 57.87 9.57 -15.01
CA LEU A 10 57.07 8.90 -13.98
C LEU A 10 56.75 7.48 -14.43
N GLU A 11 57.59 6.54 -14.00
CA GLU A 11 57.31 5.11 -14.11
C GLU A 11 56.34 4.72 -12.98
N VAL A 12 55.07 4.50 -13.31
CA VAL A 12 54.12 3.91 -12.36
C VAL A 12 54.43 2.41 -12.28
N VAL A 13 55.38 2.06 -11.42
CA VAL A 13 55.64 0.67 -11.05
C VAL A 13 54.45 0.20 -10.22
N GLY A 14 53.56 -0.58 -10.84
CA GLY A 14 52.52 -1.31 -10.14
C GLY A 14 53.16 -2.32 -9.20
N ARG A 15 53.43 -1.94 -7.96
CA ARG A 15 53.90 -2.89 -6.94
C ARG A 15 52.71 -3.78 -6.58
N GLU A 16 52.76 -5.05 -6.99
CA GLU A 16 51.84 -6.06 -6.46
C GLU A 16 51.96 -6.06 -4.94
N ILE A 17 50.84 -5.79 -4.26
CA ILE A 17 50.74 -5.84 -2.82
C ILE A 17 50.80 -7.32 -2.44
N SER A 18 52.01 -7.85 -2.23
CA SER A 18 52.27 -9.27 -1.92
C SER A 18 52.11 -9.61 -0.43
N GLY A 19 51.63 -8.68 0.38
CA GLY A 19 51.32 -8.93 1.79
C GLY A 19 49.96 -9.63 1.95
N ARG A 20 49.89 -10.68 2.78
CA ARG A 20 48.60 -11.18 3.28
C ARG A 20 47.85 -9.99 3.89
N PRO A 21 46.57 -9.74 3.53
CA PRO A 21 45.81 -8.65 4.11
C PRO A 21 45.79 -8.84 5.63
N VAL A 22 46.43 -7.93 6.36
CA VAL A 22 46.33 -7.90 7.82
C VAL A 22 44.87 -7.57 8.12
N PRO A 23 44.08 -8.46 8.76
CA PRO A 23 42.71 -8.16 9.10
C PRO A 23 42.73 -7.19 10.28
N GLY A 24 42.93 -5.91 9.99
CA GLY A 24 42.64 -4.87 10.96
C GLY A 24 41.16 -5.00 11.34
N LYS A 25 40.84 -5.13 12.63
CA LYS A 25 39.46 -4.92 13.08
C LYS A 25 39.07 -3.53 12.58
N PRO A 26 38.08 -3.39 11.67
CA PRO A 26 37.69 -2.07 11.21
C PRO A 26 37.30 -1.28 12.44
N ARG A 27 38.02 -0.19 12.74
CA ARG A 27 37.59 0.79 13.73
C ARG A 27 36.21 1.23 13.25
N ARG A 28 35.16 0.81 13.96
CA ARG A 28 33.78 1.21 13.65
C ARG A 28 33.57 2.56 14.34
N PRO A 29 33.72 3.70 13.65
CA PRO A 29 33.40 4.97 14.28
C PRO A 29 31.95 4.92 14.76
N ALA A 30 31.64 5.55 15.89
CA ALA A 30 30.27 5.61 16.40
C ALA A 30 29.35 6.54 15.57
N GLY A 31 29.95 7.42 14.76
CA GLY A 31 29.25 8.42 13.93
C GLY A 31 28.11 7.90 13.04
N PRO A 32 28.23 6.74 12.36
CA PRO A 32 27.14 6.19 11.55
C PRO A 32 25.89 5.84 12.37
N TYR A 33 26.02 5.50 13.66
CA TYR A 33 24.86 5.14 14.49
C TYR A 33 23.97 6.35 14.82
N LEU A 34 24.52 7.57 14.80
CA LEU A 34 23.75 8.80 14.97
C LEU A 34 22.73 9.01 13.84
N LEU A 35 22.98 8.46 12.65
CA LEU A 35 22.03 8.49 11.53
C LEU A 35 20.75 7.70 11.82
N GLY A 36 20.80 6.73 12.74
CA GLY A 36 19.65 5.92 13.14
C GLY A 36 18.85 6.50 14.31
N LEU A 37 19.38 7.50 15.02
CA LEU A 37 18.72 8.08 16.20
C LEU A 37 17.36 8.73 15.85
N PRO A 38 17.22 9.54 14.78
CA PRO A 38 15.92 10.09 14.40
C PRO A 38 14.89 9.02 14.08
N ALA A 39 15.30 7.91 13.46
CA ALA A 39 14.40 6.78 13.19
C ALA A 39 13.98 6.05 14.46
N LEU A 40 14.88 5.93 15.45
CA LEU A 40 14.53 5.35 16.75
C LEU A 40 13.52 6.23 17.50
N LEU A 41 13.74 7.54 17.52
CA LEU A 41 12.83 8.52 18.14
C LEU A 41 11.48 8.56 17.43
N LEU A 42 11.46 8.54 16.09
CA LEU A 42 10.21 8.51 15.34
C LEU A 42 9.49 7.16 15.54
N SER A 43 10.21 6.04 15.58
CA SER A 43 9.61 4.71 15.82
C SER A 43 9.10 4.55 17.25
N SER A 44 9.67 5.23 18.25
CA SER A 44 9.24 5.13 19.64
C SER A 44 7.81 5.64 19.85
N LEU A 45 7.35 6.59 19.01
CA LEU A 45 5.95 7.04 18.95
C LEU A 45 4.97 5.90 18.70
N LEU A 46 5.39 4.81 18.06
CA LEU A 46 4.57 3.61 17.88
C LEU A 46 4.96 2.49 18.83
N LEU A 47 6.26 2.25 19.01
CA LEU A 47 6.75 1.14 19.85
C LEU A 47 6.31 1.25 21.31
N ILE A 48 6.25 2.46 21.87
CA ILE A 48 5.82 2.67 23.26
C ILE A 48 4.32 2.33 23.40
N PRO A 49 3.39 2.92 22.62
CA PRO A 49 1.98 2.51 22.62
C PRO A 49 1.75 1.01 22.37
N ILE A 50 2.49 0.40 21.44
CA ILE A 50 2.43 -1.04 21.18
C ILE A 50 2.78 -1.82 22.45
N GLY A 51 3.86 -1.43 23.14
CA GLY A 51 4.27 -2.02 24.40
C GLY A 51 3.20 -1.89 25.49
N VAL A 52 2.58 -0.71 25.59
CA VAL A 52 1.46 -0.46 26.52
C VAL A 52 0.29 -1.39 26.22
N THR A 53 -0.12 -1.53 24.96
CA THR A 53 -1.19 -2.45 24.55
C THR A 53 -0.83 -3.89 24.89
N VAL A 54 0.39 -4.34 24.58
CA VAL A 54 0.82 -5.70 24.92
C VAL A 54 0.75 -5.93 26.43
N VAL A 55 1.29 -5.03 27.25
CA VAL A 55 1.23 -5.16 28.70
C VAL A 55 -0.22 -5.16 29.20
N ALA A 56 -1.07 -4.27 28.70
CA ALA A 56 -2.47 -4.19 29.08
C ALA A 56 -3.25 -5.46 28.74
N ALA A 57 -2.95 -6.11 27.60
CA ALA A 57 -3.60 -7.36 27.20
C ALA A 57 -3.36 -8.49 28.20
N PHE A 58 -2.20 -8.54 28.86
CA PHE A 58 -1.86 -9.56 29.86
C PHE A 58 -2.10 -9.12 31.31
N ARG A 59 -2.45 -7.85 31.56
CA ARG A 59 -2.65 -7.34 32.92
C ARG A 59 -4.10 -7.53 33.36
N ARG A 60 -4.28 -8.20 34.50
CA ARG A 60 -5.59 -8.36 35.14
C ARG A 60 -5.97 -7.12 35.96
N PRO A 61 -7.26 -6.95 36.32
CA PRO A 61 -7.71 -5.84 37.16
C PRO A 61 -7.04 -5.76 38.54
N ASP A 62 -6.61 -6.90 39.09
CA ASP A 62 -5.87 -7.01 40.36
C ASP A 62 -4.37 -6.63 40.23
N GLY A 63 -3.90 -6.29 39.03
CA GLY A 63 -2.51 -5.95 38.74
C GLY A 63 -1.60 -7.13 38.42
N SER A 64 -2.07 -8.37 38.55
CA SER A 64 -1.31 -9.58 38.20
C SER A 64 -1.24 -9.80 36.67
N PHE A 65 -0.27 -10.59 36.21
CA PHE A 65 -0.20 -11.02 34.82
C PHE A 65 -0.97 -12.32 34.60
N GLY A 66 -1.69 -12.42 33.49
CA GLY A 66 -2.39 -13.63 33.08
C GLY A 66 -3.14 -13.49 31.75
N LEU A 67 -3.80 -14.57 31.34
CA LEU A 67 -4.54 -14.65 30.07
C LEU A 67 -6.02 -14.25 30.18
N GLY A 68 -6.44 -13.66 31.32
CA GLY A 68 -7.86 -13.39 31.61
C GLY A 68 -8.58 -12.56 30.55
N ASN A 69 -7.91 -11.54 29.99
CA ASN A 69 -8.51 -10.69 28.96
C ASN A 69 -8.74 -11.42 27.63
N PHE A 70 -8.02 -12.52 27.36
CA PHE A 70 -8.22 -13.36 26.16
C PHE A 70 -9.49 -14.20 26.21
N ALA A 71 -10.20 -14.22 27.36
CA ALA A 71 -11.56 -14.77 27.44
C ALA A 71 -12.54 -14.06 26.49
N VAL A 72 -12.19 -12.88 25.96
CA VAL A 72 -12.93 -12.22 24.86
C VAL A 72 -13.11 -13.13 23.64
N MET A 73 -12.21 -14.07 23.40
CA MET A 73 -12.33 -15.03 22.30
C MET A 73 -13.42 -16.08 22.52
N GLY A 74 -14.05 -16.13 23.71
CA GLY A 74 -15.27 -16.90 23.96
C GLY A 74 -16.56 -16.14 23.63
N ASP A 75 -16.47 -14.84 23.33
CA ASP A 75 -17.64 -14.02 22.97
C ASP A 75 -18.09 -14.34 21.53
N PRO A 76 -19.38 -14.69 21.30
CA PRO A 76 -19.92 -14.93 19.98
C PRO A 76 -19.63 -13.78 18.99
N ALA A 77 -19.67 -12.53 19.45
CA ALA A 77 -19.40 -11.38 18.59
C ALA A 77 -17.93 -11.32 18.14
N ALA A 78 -16.99 -11.64 19.05
CA ALA A 78 -15.57 -11.70 18.71
C ALA A 78 -15.28 -12.87 17.75
N LEU A 79 -15.86 -14.05 17.98
CA LEU A 79 -15.72 -15.20 17.09
C LEU A 79 -16.28 -14.93 15.69
N HIS A 80 -17.43 -14.26 15.59
CA HIS A 80 -18.00 -13.83 14.32
C HIS A 80 -17.06 -12.85 13.59
N ALA A 81 -16.51 -11.87 14.32
CA ALA A 81 -15.55 -10.91 13.79
C ALA A 81 -14.25 -11.58 13.30
N VAL A 82 -13.76 -12.62 13.98
CA VAL A 82 -12.63 -13.45 13.53
C VAL A 82 -12.97 -14.16 12.23
N GLY A 83 -14.12 -14.83 12.17
CA GLY A 83 -14.58 -15.56 10.98
C GLY A 83 -14.65 -14.67 9.75
N ASN A 84 -15.28 -13.50 9.87
CA ASN A 84 -15.35 -12.51 8.78
C ASN A 84 -13.96 -11.97 8.41
N SER A 85 -13.07 -11.75 9.37
CA SER A 85 -11.69 -11.29 9.10
C SER A 85 -10.88 -12.34 8.32
N LEU A 86 -11.05 -13.63 8.64
CA LEU A 86 -10.46 -14.73 7.87
C LEU A 86 -11.07 -14.85 6.47
N ALA A 87 -12.38 -14.63 6.33
CA ALA A 87 -13.04 -14.58 5.02
C ALA A 87 -12.46 -13.46 4.14
N TRP A 88 -12.19 -12.29 4.71
CA TRP A 88 -11.52 -11.18 4.01
C TRP A 88 -10.09 -11.52 3.57
N ILE A 89 -9.34 -12.25 4.39
CA ILE A 89 -8.03 -12.78 3.99
C ILE A 89 -8.18 -13.75 2.80
N ALA A 90 -9.17 -14.63 2.82
CA ALA A 90 -9.45 -15.53 1.69
C ALA A 90 -9.81 -14.76 0.41
N VAL A 91 -10.63 -13.70 0.51
CA VAL A 91 -10.94 -12.79 -0.61
C VAL A 91 -9.67 -12.15 -1.16
N ALA A 92 -8.79 -11.63 -0.30
CA ALA A 92 -7.51 -11.07 -0.72
C ALA A 92 -6.65 -12.10 -1.47
N LEU A 93 -6.52 -13.32 -0.96
CA LEU A 93 -5.78 -14.40 -1.63
C LEU A 93 -6.39 -14.77 -2.99
N GLY A 94 -7.72 -14.83 -3.08
CA GLY A 94 -8.43 -15.03 -4.35
C GLY A 94 -8.13 -13.91 -5.35
N LEU A 95 -8.09 -12.66 -4.89
CA LEU A 95 -7.78 -11.51 -5.73
C LEU A 95 -6.33 -11.55 -6.26
N VAL A 96 -5.37 -12.05 -5.47
CA VAL A 96 -3.99 -12.30 -5.95
C VAL A 96 -3.99 -13.27 -7.13
N VAL A 97 -4.73 -14.38 -7.02
CA VAL A 97 -4.84 -15.38 -8.08
C VAL A 97 -5.49 -14.80 -9.33
N VAL A 98 -6.63 -14.12 -9.18
CA VAL A 98 -7.34 -13.49 -10.32
C VAL A 98 -6.45 -12.45 -10.99
N GLY A 99 -5.79 -11.58 -10.22
CA GLY A 99 -4.91 -10.56 -10.78
C GLY A 99 -3.67 -11.15 -11.46
N PHE A 100 -3.11 -12.25 -10.95
CA PHE A 100 -2.04 -12.99 -11.63
C PHE A 100 -2.51 -13.55 -12.99
N LEU A 101 -3.69 -14.18 -13.04
CA LEU A 101 -4.24 -14.72 -14.28
C LEU A 101 -4.49 -13.62 -15.31
N LEU A 102 -5.06 -12.49 -14.89
CA LEU A 102 -5.26 -11.33 -15.77
C LEU A 102 -3.93 -10.72 -16.23
N ALA A 103 -2.91 -10.67 -15.37
CA ALA A 103 -1.57 -10.24 -15.76
C ALA A 103 -0.96 -11.17 -16.82
N LEU A 104 -1.16 -12.49 -16.68
CA LEU A 104 -0.68 -13.48 -17.64
C LEU A 104 -1.39 -13.35 -19.00
N VAL A 105 -2.72 -13.16 -19.00
CA VAL A 105 -3.50 -12.91 -20.22
C VAL A 105 -3.02 -11.62 -20.89
N SER A 106 -2.85 -10.55 -20.10
CA SER A 106 -2.35 -9.26 -20.57
C SER A 106 -0.94 -9.38 -21.16
N TYR A 107 -0.07 -10.16 -20.54
CA TYR A 107 1.29 -10.42 -21.02
C TYR A 107 1.31 -11.16 -22.36
N ARG A 108 0.41 -12.14 -22.53
CA ARG A 108 0.31 -12.97 -23.74
C ARG A 108 -0.45 -12.31 -24.90
N LEU A 109 -1.26 -11.29 -24.65
CA LEU A 109 -2.03 -10.55 -25.66
C LEU A 109 -1.42 -9.16 -25.91
N PRO A 110 -0.60 -9.00 -26.97
CA PRO A 110 0.05 -7.73 -27.27
C PRO A 110 -0.95 -6.62 -27.57
N GLY A 111 -0.74 -5.44 -26.98
CA GLY A 111 -1.62 -4.28 -27.14
C GLY A 111 -2.71 -4.16 -26.07
N LEU A 112 -3.06 -5.24 -25.36
CA LEU A 112 -4.10 -5.18 -24.31
C LEU A 112 -3.78 -4.15 -23.23
N SER A 113 -2.52 -4.12 -22.78
CA SER A 113 -2.06 -3.22 -21.71
C SER A 113 -2.08 -1.75 -22.07
N THR A 114 -2.07 -1.37 -23.36
CA THR A 114 -1.98 0.05 -23.76
C THR A 114 -3.14 0.87 -23.20
N PHE A 115 -4.37 0.33 -23.27
CA PHE A 115 -5.57 0.99 -22.74
C PHE A 115 -6.00 0.43 -21.38
N LEU A 116 -5.78 -0.86 -21.14
CA LEU A 116 -6.20 -1.51 -19.90
C LEU A 116 -5.39 -1.04 -18.69
N GLN A 117 -4.07 -0.81 -18.85
CA GLN A 117 -3.21 -0.51 -17.70
C GLN A 117 -3.54 0.84 -17.03
N PRO A 118 -3.73 1.96 -17.76
CA PRO A 118 -4.17 3.20 -17.13
C PRO A 118 -5.53 3.06 -16.42
N ALA A 119 -6.50 2.37 -17.04
CA ALA A 119 -7.81 2.12 -16.45
C ALA A 119 -7.73 1.34 -15.13
N LEU A 120 -6.85 0.33 -15.08
CA LEU A 120 -6.61 -0.47 -13.89
C LEU A 120 -5.93 0.31 -12.74
N VAL A 121 -5.11 1.32 -13.06
CA VAL A 121 -4.36 2.08 -12.05
C VAL A 121 -5.22 3.13 -11.34
N ILE A 122 -6.21 3.71 -12.04
CA ILE A 122 -7.06 4.79 -11.49
C ILE A 122 -7.71 4.39 -10.15
N PRO A 123 -8.40 3.24 -10.02
CA PRO A 123 -9.06 2.86 -8.77
C PRO A 123 -8.13 2.66 -7.58
N PHE A 124 -6.88 2.30 -7.84
CA PHE A 124 -5.88 2.12 -6.77
C PHE A 124 -5.43 3.45 -6.18
N ALA A 125 -5.50 4.55 -6.94
CA ALA A 125 -5.24 5.88 -6.42
C ALA A 125 -6.41 6.44 -5.60
N VAL A 126 -7.62 5.94 -5.84
CA VAL A 126 -8.84 6.37 -5.17
C VAL A 126 -8.89 5.78 -3.75
N SER A 127 -9.38 6.56 -2.78
CA SER A 127 -9.49 6.08 -1.39
C SER A 127 -10.51 4.94 -1.27
N VAL A 128 -10.32 4.07 -0.27
CA VAL A 128 -11.26 2.97 0.01
C VAL A 128 -12.66 3.51 0.35
N LEU A 129 -12.74 4.65 1.04
CA LEU A 129 -13.99 5.37 1.28
C LEU A 129 -14.70 5.80 0.00
N VAL A 130 -13.97 6.36 -0.95
CA VAL A 130 -14.54 6.77 -2.24
C VAL A 130 -15.02 5.53 -3.01
N SER A 131 -14.21 4.47 -3.06
CA SER A 131 -14.61 3.18 -3.65
C SER A 131 -15.92 2.66 -3.02
N GLY A 132 -16.00 2.66 -1.69
CA GLY A 132 -17.20 2.27 -0.98
C GLY A 132 -18.42 3.13 -1.31
N ALA A 133 -18.26 4.46 -1.32
CA ALA A 133 -19.33 5.38 -1.73
C ALA A 133 -19.79 5.12 -3.16
N THR A 134 -18.86 4.94 -4.10
CA THR A 134 -19.15 4.61 -5.49
C THR A 134 -19.95 3.31 -5.61
N PHE A 135 -19.51 2.24 -4.96
CA PHE A 135 -20.21 0.95 -5.04
C PHE A 135 -21.56 0.97 -4.32
N ARG A 136 -21.71 1.80 -3.29
CA ARG A 136 -23.01 2.05 -2.66
C ARG A 136 -23.99 2.76 -3.60
N LEU A 137 -23.54 3.67 -4.47
CA LEU A 137 -24.38 4.26 -5.54
C LEU A 137 -24.77 3.20 -6.59
N ILE A 138 -23.80 2.40 -7.04
CA ILE A 138 -24.00 1.39 -8.11
C ILE A 138 -25.02 0.33 -7.69
N TYR A 139 -24.95 -0.11 -6.43
CA TYR A 139 -25.78 -1.16 -5.84
C TYR A 139 -26.95 -0.63 -5.00
N ASP A 140 -27.34 0.64 -5.16
CA ASP A 140 -28.52 1.19 -4.47
C ASP A 140 -29.76 0.31 -4.74
N ALA A 141 -30.56 0.06 -3.70
CA ALA A 141 -31.68 -0.88 -3.78
C ALA A 141 -32.83 -0.40 -4.69
N SER A 142 -32.91 0.90 -4.98
CA SER A 142 -33.96 1.45 -5.84
C SER A 142 -33.54 1.37 -7.32
N PRO A 143 -34.36 0.79 -8.23
CA PRO A 143 -34.04 0.71 -9.67
C PRO A 143 -33.87 2.08 -10.34
N GLU A 144 -34.45 3.12 -9.76
CA GLU A 144 -34.34 4.50 -10.24
C GLU A 144 -32.95 5.10 -10.00
N ARG A 145 -32.16 4.54 -9.07
CA ARG A 145 -30.86 5.06 -8.62
C ARG A 145 -29.71 4.10 -8.86
N GLY A 146 -29.88 2.83 -8.49
CA GLY A 146 -28.85 1.81 -8.56
C GLY A 146 -28.68 1.26 -9.98
N SER A 147 -27.47 1.33 -10.53
CA SER A 147 -27.18 0.85 -11.89
C SER A 147 -27.40 -0.66 -12.02
N VAL A 148 -26.90 -1.43 -11.05
CA VAL A 148 -27.03 -2.89 -11.06
C VAL A 148 -28.49 -3.30 -10.84
N THR A 149 -29.18 -2.62 -9.93
CA THR A 149 -30.60 -2.83 -9.64
C THR A 149 -31.49 -2.50 -10.84
N ALA A 150 -31.21 -1.41 -11.56
CA ALA A 150 -31.92 -1.04 -12.78
C ALA A 150 -31.81 -2.12 -13.85
N VAL A 151 -30.58 -2.62 -14.09
CA VAL A 151 -30.32 -3.69 -15.06
C VAL A 151 -30.98 -5.00 -14.62
N ALA A 152 -30.81 -5.40 -13.36
CA ALA A 152 -31.40 -6.62 -12.83
C ALA A 152 -32.93 -6.60 -12.92
N THR A 153 -33.57 -5.49 -12.54
CA THR A 153 -35.03 -5.34 -12.63
C THR A 153 -35.52 -5.40 -14.07
N ARG A 154 -34.79 -4.81 -15.03
CA ARG A 154 -35.15 -4.88 -16.46
C ARG A 154 -35.00 -6.30 -17.04
N LEU A 155 -34.01 -7.06 -16.59
CA LEU A 155 -33.74 -8.41 -17.10
C LEU A 155 -34.59 -9.49 -16.42
N PHE A 156 -34.87 -9.36 -15.13
CA PHE A 156 -35.48 -10.41 -14.30
C PHE A 156 -36.82 -10.01 -13.67
N GLY A 157 -37.32 -8.80 -13.93
CA GLY A 157 -38.57 -8.27 -13.39
C GLY A 157 -38.50 -7.85 -11.91
N SER A 158 -37.45 -8.24 -11.18
CA SER A 158 -37.19 -7.84 -9.81
C SER A 158 -35.68 -7.79 -9.54
N SER A 159 -35.26 -7.09 -8.49
CA SER A 159 -33.88 -7.05 -8.04
C SER A 159 -33.82 -7.38 -6.55
N PRO A 160 -32.84 -8.18 -6.10
CA PRO A 160 -32.62 -8.38 -4.69
C PRO A 160 -32.10 -7.09 -4.02
N VAL A 161 -32.25 -7.02 -2.69
CA VAL A 161 -31.66 -5.94 -1.89
C VAL A 161 -30.18 -6.23 -1.67
N TRP A 162 -29.32 -5.68 -2.54
CA TRP A 162 -27.87 -5.95 -2.54
C TRP A 162 -27.17 -5.64 -1.20
N LEU A 163 -27.62 -4.60 -0.49
CA LEU A 163 -27.08 -4.20 0.82
C LEU A 163 -27.81 -4.86 2.01
N GLY A 164 -28.67 -5.85 1.73
CA GLY A 164 -29.37 -6.63 2.74
C GLY A 164 -28.53 -7.81 3.27
N PRO A 165 -29.10 -8.61 4.19
CA PRO A 165 -28.42 -9.76 4.80
C PRO A 165 -27.80 -10.69 3.76
N GLY A 166 -26.51 -11.03 3.93
CA GLY A 166 -25.75 -11.94 3.08
C GLY A 166 -25.23 -11.35 1.76
N LEU A 167 -26.02 -10.52 1.06
CA LEU A 167 -25.65 -9.98 -0.26
C LEU A 167 -24.66 -8.81 -0.19
N PHE A 168 -24.57 -8.10 0.95
CA PHE A 168 -23.66 -6.96 1.09
C PHE A 168 -22.20 -7.33 0.81
N TRP A 169 -21.81 -8.60 1.02
CA TRP A 169 -20.50 -9.13 0.67
C TRP A 169 -20.16 -8.96 -0.80
N LEU A 170 -21.13 -9.11 -1.71
CA LEU A 170 -20.90 -8.88 -3.13
C LEU A 170 -20.48 -7.44 -3.40
N VAL A 171 -21.15 -6.48 -2.75
CA VAL A 171 -20.84 -5.04 -2.89
C VAL A 171 -19.47 -4.74 -2.32
N LEU A 172 -19.16 -5.24 -1.12
CA LEU A 172 -17.87 -5.05 -0.46
C LEU A 172 -16.72 -5.66 -1.28
N VAL A 173 -16.85 -6.91 -1.74
CA VAL A 173 -15.82 -7.60 -2.54
C VAL A 173 -15.64 -6.91 -3.90
N SER A 174 -16.72 -6.41 -4.50
CA SER A 174 -16.63 -5.63 -5.75
C SER A 174 -15.86 -4.33 -5.55
N ALA A 175 -16.15 -3.58 -4.49
CA ALA A 175 -15.44 -2.34 -4.16
C ALA A 175 -13.95 -2.59 -3.84
N PHE A 176 -13.67 -3.60 -3.02
CA PHE A 176 -12.30 -4.01 -2.68
C PHE A 176 -11.53 -4.47 -3.93
N GLY A 177 -12.16 -5.31 -4.76
CA GLY A 177 -11.60 -5.79 -6.01
C GLY A 177 -11.33 -4.67 -7.01
N TRP A 178 -12.25 -3.70 -7.15
CA TRP A 178 -12.06 -2.56 -8.02
C TRP A 178 -10.84 -1.72 -7.60
N THR A 179 -10.69 -1.44 -6.30
CA THR A 179 -9.54 -0.69 -5.77
C THR A 179 -8.21 -1.43 -5.96
N TRP A 180 -8.16 -2.74 -5.72
CA TRP A 180 -6.89 -3.45 -5.59
C TRP A 180 -6.47 -4.29 -6.82
N LEU A 181 -7.41 -4.73 -7.67
CA LEU A 181 -7.10 -5.65 -8.76
C LEU A 181 -6.08 -5.06 -9.74
N GLY A 182 -6.19 -3.77 -10.06
CA GLY A 182 -5.27 -3.14 -11.00
C GLY A 182 -3.84 -3.01 -10.50
N TYR A 183 -3.65 -2.82 -9.19
CA TYR A 183 -2.35 -2.89 -8.54
C TYR A 183 -1.72 -4.29 -8.70
N VAL A 184 -2.49 -5.33 -8.39
CA VAL A 184 -2.06 -6.75 -8.50
C VAL A 184 -1.66 -7.08 -9.94
N VAL A 185 -2.54 -6.78 -10.90
CA VAL A 185 -2.31 -7.06 -12.33
C VAL A 185 -1.04 -6.34 -12.80
N SER A 186 -0.88 -5.08 -12.42
CA SER A 186 0.25 -4.28 -12.88
C SER A 186 1.59 -4.77 -12.32
N LEU A 187 1.65 -5.17 -11.04
CA LEU A 187 2.89 -5.68 -10.45
C LEU A 187 3.28 -7.05 -11.03
N PHE A 188 2.33 -7.98 -11.16
CA PHE A 188 2.64 -9.26 -11.81
C PHE A 188 3.04 -9.08 -13.26
N ARG A 189 2.38 -8.18 -14.00
CA ARG A 189 2.74 -7.87 -15.38
C ARG A 189 4.15 -7.27 -15.45
N ALA A 190 4.49 -6.31 -14.59
CA ALA A 190 5.83 -5.75 -14.52
C ALA A 190 6.90 -6.82 -14.21
N GLY A 191 6.55 -7.80 -13.37
CA GLY A 191 7.37 -8.98 -13.11
C GLY A 191 7.58 -9.86 -14.34
N LEU A 192 6.51 -10.16 -15.08
CA LEU A 192 6.58 -10.96 -16.32
C LEU A 192 7.36 -10.24 -17.42
N ASP A 193 7.22 -8.92 -17.52
CA ASP A 193 7.96 -8.06 -18.45
C ASP A 193 9.46 -7.95 -18.06
N ALA A 194 9.83 -8.24 -16.80
CA ALA A 194 11.21 -8.25 -16.34
C ALA A 194 11.96 -9.57 -16.59
N ILE A 195 11.27 -10.63 -17.01
CA ILE A 195 11.89 -11.92 -17.35
C ILE A 195 12.72 -11.75 -18.63
N PRO A 196 14.05 -11.99 -18.60
CA PRO A 196 14.90 -11.87 -19.78
C PRO A 196 14.46 -12.76 -20.96
N ASP A 197 14.52 -12.21 -22.17
CA ASP A 197 14.05 -12.89 -23.39
C ASP A 197 14.90 -14.10 -23.78
N ASP A 198 16.19 -14.08 -23.47
CA ASP A 198 17.14 -15.18 -23.63
C ASP A 198 16.74 -16.41 -22.80
N VAL A 199 16.46 -16.21 -21.50
CA VAL A 199 15.97 -17.27 -20.60
C VAL A 199 14.65 -17.85 -21.10
N SER A 200 13.74 -17.00 -21.58
CA SER A 200 12.48 -17.47 -22.13
C SER A 200 12.66 -18.29 -23.41
N ARG A 201 13.69 -18.03 -24.21
CA ARG A 201 13.96 -18.73 -25.48
C ARG A 201 14.66 -20.05 -25.26
N THR A 202 15.65 -20.11 -24.37
CA THR A 202 16.35 -21.35 -24.04
C THR A 202 15.36 -22.40 -23.52
N VAL A 203 14.49 -22.00 -22.59
CA VAL A 203 13.43 -22.88 -22.06
C VAL A 203 12.43 -23.30 -23.13
N ALA A 204 12.11 -22.42 -24.09
CA ALA A 204 11.24 -22.76 -25.22
C ALA A 204 11.92 -23.72 -26.22
N ALA A 205 13.24 -23.60 -26.44
CA ALA A 205 14.02 -24.50 -27.26
C ALA A 205 14.10 -25.92 -26.66
N GLU A 206 14.05 -26.04 -25.33
CA GLU A 206 13.90 -27.31 -24.61
C GLU A 206 12.47 -27.90 -24.66
N GLY A 207 11.55 -27.29 -25.42
CA GLY A 207 10.17 -27.77 -25.58
C GLY A 207 9.26 -27.49 -24.39
N VAL A 208 9.70 -26.73 -23.38
CA VAL A 208 8.89 -26.40 -22.21
C VAL A 208 7.87 -25.32 -22.56
N THR A 209 6.61 -25.71 -22.73
CA THR A 209 5.52 -24.83 -23.16
C THR A 209 4.30 -24.90 -22.23
N GLY A 210 3.35 -23.96 -22.39
CA GLY A 210 2.05 -23.97 -21.71
C GLY A 210 2.14 -23.97 -20.18
N TRP A 211 1.44 -24.92 -19.55
CA TRP A 211 1.39 -25.07 -18.09
C TRP A 211 2.73 -25.44 -17.47
N ARG A 212 3.55 -26.25 -18.15
CA ARG A 212 4.89 -26.60 -17.64
C ARG A 212 5.76 -25.36 -17.51
N ARG A 213 5.73 -24.47 -18.52
CA ARG A 213 6.45 -23.18 -18.47
C ARG A 213 5.95 -22.29 -17.32
N LEU A 214 4.64 -22.22 -17.12
CA LEU A 214 4.04 -21.44 -16.02
C LEU A 214 4.58 -21.90 -14.65
N PHE A 215 4.49 -23.19 -14.35
CA PHE A 215 4.88 -23.73 -13.04
C PHE A 215 6.38 -23.87 -12.85
N ALA A 216 7.15 -24.14 -13.92
CA ALA A 216 8.59 -24.36 -13.84
C ALA A 216 9.43 -23.07 -13.91
N LEU A 217 8.96 -22.04 -14.62
CA LEU A 217 9.72 -20.81 -14.86
C LEU A 217 9.02 -19.56 -14.30
N GLU A 218 7.81 -19.26 -14.77
CA GLU A 218 7.16 -17.97 -14.50
C GLU A 218 6.79 -17.83 -13.02
N LEU A 219 6.11 -18.81 -12.41
CA LEU A 219 5.73 -18.75 -11.00
C LEU A 219 6.95 -18.70 -10.06
N PRO A 220 8.01 -19.52 -10.22
CA PRO A 220 9.21 -19.42 -9.40
C PRO A 220 9.90 -18.05 -9.48
N LEU A 221 10.00 -17.46 -10.67
CA LEU A 221 10.60 -16.13 -10.86
C LEU A 221 9.74 -15.01 -10.26
N LEU A 222 8.42 -15.18 -10.22
CA LEU A 222 7.48 -14.22 -9.64
C LEU A 222 7.24 -14.40 -8.14
N ARG A 223 7.86 -15.38 -7.47
CA ARG A 223 7.73 -15.55 -6.00
C ARG A 223 8.00 -14.27 -5.20
N PRO A 224 9.04 -13.46 -5.52
CA PRO A 224 9.27 -12.17 -4.86
C PRO A 224 8.07 -11.24 -4.93
N ILE A 225 7.50 -11.10 -6.12
CA ILE A 225 6.36 -10.22 -6.39
C ILE A 225 5.10 -10.79 -5.72
N THR A 226 4.90 -12.11 -5.78
CA THR A 226 3.79 -12.78 -5.12
C THR A 226 3.78 -12.53 -3.62
N GLY A 227 4.93 -12.64 -2.94
CA GLY A 227 5.01 -12.40 -1.50
C GLY A 227 4.68 -10.95 -1.13
N VAL A 228 5.17 -9.97 -1.90
CA VAL A 228 4.87 -8.55 -1.70
C VAL A 228 3.37 -8.28 -1.92
N VAL A 229 2.82 -8.71 -3.05
CA VAL A 229 1.41 -8.50 -3.40
C VAL A 229 0.47 -9.15 -2.39
N THR A 230 0.74 -10.40 -2.01
CA THR A 230 -0.06 -11.12 -1.00
C THR A 230 -0.02 -10.43 0.35
N LEU A 231 1.17 -10.01 0.80
CA LEU A 231 1.29 -9.29 2.07
C LEU A 231 0.50 -7.97 2.04
N THR A 232 0.64 -7.19 0.97
CA THR A 232 -0.09 -5.94 0.78
C THR A 232 -1.60 -6.16 0.80
N LEU A 233 -2.13 -7.16 0.08
CA LEU A 233 -3.56 -7.43 0.08
C LEU A 233 -4.09 -7.97 1.41
N VAL A 234 -3.30 -8.77 2.14
CA VAL A 234 -3.70 -9.24 3.48
C VAL A 234 -3.79 -8.06 4.44
N ILE A 235 -2.82 -7.15 4.42
CA ILE A 235 -2.87 -5.93 5.23
C ILE A 235 -4.08 -5.08 4.85
N ALA A 236 -4.36 -4.94 3.55
CA ALA A 236 -5.54 -4.22 3.07
C ALA A 236 -6.86 -4.86 3.52
N ALA A 237 -6.97 -6.19 3.44
CA ALA A 237 -8.14 -6.95 3.87
C ALA A 237 -8.40 -6.84 5.39
N VAL A 238 -7.33 -6.81 6.19
CA VAL A 238 -7.44 -6.59 7.64
C VAL A 238 -7.93 -5.18 7.96
N ARG A 239 -7.63 -4.21 7.09
CA ARG A 239 -8.05 -2.81 7.24
C ARG A 239 -9.44 -2.50 6.67
N VAL A 240 -10.20 -3.50 6.21
CA VAL A 240 -11.50 -3.32 5.50
C VAL A 240 -12.63 -2.73 6.35
N PHE A 241 -12.41 -2.46 7.64
CA PHE A 241 -13.44 -1.85 8.49
C PHE A 241 -13.91 -0.48 7.98
N ASP A 242 -13.05 0.29 7.30
CA ASP A 242 -13.38 1.57 6.69
C ASP A 242 -14.38 1.40 5.53
N LEU A 243 -14.17 0.38 4.70
CA LEU A 243 -15.09 -0.03 3.64
C LEU A 243 -16.45 -0.49 4.20
N ILE A 244 -16.45 -1.22 5.32
CA ILE A 244 -17.68 -1.68 5.98
C ILE A 244 -18.48 -0.48 6.50
N LEU A 245 -17.83 0.49 7.14
CA LEU A 245 -18.48 1.67 7.70
C LEU A 245 -19.18 2.54 6.65
N ILE A 246 -18.66 2.56 5.42
CA ILE A 246 -19.18 3.39 4.32
C ILE A 246 -20.26 2.67 3.50
N VAL A 247 -20.07 1.38 3.18
CA VAL A 247 -20.96 0.61 2.30
C VAL A 247 -22.16 0.05 3.07
N VAL A 248 -21.91 -0.55 4.24
CA VAL A 248 -22.93 -1.36 4.93
C VAL A 248 -23.83 -0.44 5.77
N PRO A 249 -25.17 -0.50 5.59
CA PRO A 249 -26.09 0.26 6.43
C PRO A 249 -25.93 -0.08 7.91
N GLY A 250 -26.03 0.93 8.79
CA GLY A 250 -25.77 0.80 10.24
C GLY A 250 -26.35 -0.46 10.91
N PRO A 251 -27.64 -0.78 10.74
CA PRO A 251 -28.26 -1.96 11.34
C PRO A 251 -27.61 -3.30 10.92
N MET A 252 -27.04 -3.37 9.72
CA MET A 252 -26.42 -4.58 9.14
C MET A 252 -24.92 -4.66 9.43
N GLN A 253 -24.29 -3.61 9.97
CA GLN A 253 -22.84 -3.60 10.22
C GLN A 253 -22.38 -4.58 11.31
N ARG A 254 -23.30 -5.13 12.11
CA ARG A 254 -22.97 -6.21 13.07
C ARG A 254 -22.76 -7.55 12.36
N ASP A 255 -23.50 -7.81 11.28
CA ASP A 255 -23.33 -9.04 10.49
C ASP A 255 -22.03 -9.01 9.69
N ALA A 256 -21.59 -7.81 9.29
CA ALA A 256 -20.33 -7.55 8.60
C ALA A 256 -19.14 -7.30 9.55
N ASP A 257 -19.28 -7.56 10.86
CA ASP A 257 -18.26 -7.18 11.84
C ASP A 257 -16.92 -7.86 11.56
N VAL A 258 -15.82 -7.14 11.69
CA VAL A 258 -14.43 -7.62 11.53
C VAL A 258 -13.65 -7.26 12.77
N LEU A 259 -12.53 -7.94 13.05
CA LEU A 259 -11.76 -7.73 14.29
C LEU A 259 -11.41 -6.26 14.53
N GLY A 260 -11.04 -5.53 13.46
CA GLY A 260 -10.77 -4.10 13.55
C GLY A 260 -11.99 -3.24 13.92
N LEU A 261 -13.18 -3.60 13.41
CA LEU A 261 -14.44 -2.89 13.69
C LEU A 261 -14.96 -3.23 15.09
N ASN A 262 -14.86 -4.49 15.48
CA ASN A 262 -15.22 -4.98 16.80
C ASN A 262 -14.35 -4.32 17.88
N TRP A 263 -13.03 -4.29 17.69
CA TRP A 263 -12.10 -3.53 18.53
C TRP A 263 -12.49 -2.06 18.64
N TRP A 264 -12.81 -1.43 17.51
CA TRP A 264 -13.21 -0.02 17.50
C TRP A 264 -14.48 0.23 18.31
N ARG A 265 -15.52 -0.59 18.15
CA ARG A 265 -16.75 -0.47 18.94
C ARG A 265 -16.47 -0.63 20.42
N ALA A 266 -15.72 -1.68 20.81
CA ALA A 266 -15.35 -1.93 22.20
C ALA A 266 -14.60 -0.74 22.82
N THR A 267 -13.64 -0.15 22.09
CA THR A 267 -12.94 1.05 22.55
C THR A 267 -13.84 2.28 22.63
N SER A 268 -14.83 2.42 21.74
CA SER A 268 -15.74 3.58 21.69
C SER A 268 -16.83 3.51 22.74
N THR A 269 -17.24 2.31 23.17
CA THR A 269 -18.21 2.09 24.25
C THR A 269 -17.57 2.11 25.65
N GLY A 270 -16.25 2.34 25.73
CA GLY A 270 -15.53 2.40 27.00
C GLY A 270 -15.32 1.03 27.66
N GLU A 271 -15.23 -0.06 26.88
CA GLU A 271 -14.89 -1.36 27.44
C GLU A 271 -13.52 -1.35 28.14
N PRO A 272 -13.27 -2.25 29.11
CA PRO A 272 -12.01 -2.32 29.83
C PRO A 272 -10.80 -2.38 28.90
N ALA A 273 -9.77 -1.56 29.19
CA ALA A 273 -8.56 -1.45 28.38
C ALA A 273 -7.85 -2.80 28.14
N GLY A 274 -7.87 -3.70 29.13
CA GLY A 274 -7.28 -5.05 28.97
C GLY A 274 -7.98 -5.89 27.90
N ARG A 275 -9.32 -5.82 27.82
CA ARG A 275 -10.13 -6.55 26.83
C ARG A 275 -9.92 -6.01 25.43
N THR A 276 -9.96 -4.69 25.25
CA THR A 276 -9.69 -4.06 23.95
C THR A 276 -8.24 -4.28 23.50
N ALA A 277 -7.29 -4.29 24.43
CA ALA A 277 -5.90 -4.64 24.13
C ALA A 277 -5.75 -6.10 23.68
N ALA A 278 -6.47 -7.05 24.29
CA ALA A 278 -6.46 -8.45 23.88
C ALA A 278 -6.96 -8.63 22.43
N LEU A 279 -8.04 -7.95 22.03
CA LEU A 279 -8.52 -7.94 20.63
C LEU A 279 -7.44 -7.43 19.67
N GLY A 280 -6.75 -6.34 20.04
CA GLY A 280 -5.64 -5.79 19.24
C GLY A 280 -4.47 -6.79 19.08
N VAL A 281 -4.09 -7.46 20.17
CA VAL A 281 -3.02 -8.47 20.17
C VAL A 281 -3.39 -9.69 19.32
N VAL A 282 -4.64 -10.16 19.37
CA VAL A 282 -5.12 -11.25 18.52
C VAL A 282 -5.07 -10.87 17.04
N LEU A 283 -5.54 -9.67 16.70
CA LEU A 283 -5.46 -9.15 15.34
C LEU A 283 -4.02 -9.09 14.85
N PHE A 284 -3.12 -8.54 15.67
CA PHE A 284 -1.69 -8.49 15.35
C PHE A 284 -1.09 -9.88 15.15
N ALA A 285 -1.43 -10.86 16.00
CA ALA A 285 -0.95 -12.23 15.87
C ALA A 285 -1.37 -12.87 14.53
N ILE A 286 -2.61 -12.64 14.09
CA ILE A 286 -3.12 -13.13 12.80
C ILE A 286 -2.34 -12.49 11.64
N VAL A 287 -2.19 -11.16 11.64
CA VAL A 287 -1.45 -10.44 10.58
C VAL A 287 0.03 -10.86 10.56
N ALA A 288 0.66 -10.94 11.72
CA ALA A 288 2.05 -11.35 11.85
C ALA A 288 2.28 -12.79 11.37
N ALA A 289 1.36 -13.72 11.66
CA ALA A 289 1.45 -15.10 11.18
C ALA A 289 1.44 -15.14 9.64
N VAL A 290 0.52 -14.43 9.00
CA VAL A 290 0.46 -14.36 7.53
C VAL A 290 1.70 -13.70 6.94
N ALA A 291 2.17 -12.60 7.55
CA ALA A 291 3.39 -11.92 7.11
C ALA A 291 4.63 -12.83 7.18
N VAL A 292 4.78 -13.58 8.27
CA VAL A 292 5.89 -14.52 8.44
C VAL A 292 5.85 -15.63 7.40
N ILE A 293 4.66 -16.16 7.09
CA ILE A 293 4.47 -17.16 6.03
C ILE A 293 4.89 -16.58 4.68
N GLY A 294 4.44 -15.36 4.36
CA GLY A 294 4.83 -14.65 3.13
C GLY A 294 6.34 -14.43 3.01
N VAL A 295 6.99 -13.94 4.06
CA VAL A 295 8.44 -13.64 4.07
C VAL A 295 9.30 -14.90 4.02
N ARG A 296 8.89 -16.00 4.66
CA ARG A 296 9.61 -17.28 4.58
C ARG A 296 9.61 -17.84 3.15
N GLY A 297 8.56 -17.58 2.37
CA GLY A 297 8.52 -17.89 0.93
C GLY A 297 9.55 -17.09 0.11
N LEU A 298 9.85 -15.86 0.53
CA LEU A 298 10.79 -14.94 -0.14
C LEU A 298 12.27 -15.26 0.13
N ARG A 299 12.62 -15.74 1.34
CA ARG A 299 14.03 -15.96 1.74
C ARG A 299 14.72 -17.13 1.02
N ARG A 300 13.99 -17.91 0.22
CA ARG A 300 14.55 -19.05 -0.53
C ARG A 300 14.94 -18.64 -1.96
N ARG A 301 16.10 -17.96 -2.09
CA ARG A 301 17.13 -18.09 -3.15
C ARG A 301 17.85 -16.76 -3.39
N ARG A 302 19.09 -16.68 -2.92
CA ARG A 302 20.11 -15.84 -3.57
C ARG A 302 20.36 -16.50 -4.92
N TRP A 303 19.80 -15.95 -6.00
CA TRP A 303 20.28 -16.31 -7.32
C TRP A 303 21.64 -15.62 -7.45
N ALA A 304 22.69 -16.35 -7.11
CA ALA A 304 24.03 -15.98 -7.51
C ALA A 304 24.15 -16.41 -8.98
N MET A 305 24.14 -15.44 -9.88
CA MET A 305 24.98 -15.46 -11.07
C MET A 305 25.20 -14.01 -11.54
N PRO A 306 26.34 -13.39 -11.23
CA PRO A 306 26.88 -12.37 -12.10
C PRO A 306 27.47 -13.08 -13.31
N VAL A 307 26.62 -13.57 -14.22
CA VAL A 307 27.06 -13.72 -15.60
C VAL A 307 26.91 -12.33 -16.17
N ALA A 308 28.01 -11.76 -16.66
CA ALA A 308 27.99 -10.50 -17.38
C ALA A 308 26.73 -10.44 -18.24
N VAL A 309 25.86 -9.46 -18.01
CA VAL A 309 24.69 -9.23 -18.84
C VAL A 309 25.25 -8.88 -20.22
N VAL A 310 25.42 -9.90 -21.06
CA VAL A 310 25.67 -9.72 -22.48
C VAL A 310 24.51 -8.85 -22.94
N LYS A 311 24.82 -7.68 -23.52
CA LYS A 311 23.77 -6.82 -24.09
C LYS A 311 22.94 -7.73 -25.01
N PRO A 312 21.61 -7.81 -24.81
CA PRO A 312 20.77 -8.66 -25.63
C PRO A 312 21.06 -8.32 -27.09
N ASP A 313 21.41 -9.33 -27.89
CA ASP A 313 21.60 -9.13 -29.32
C ASP A 313 20.26 -8.57 -29.88
N PRO A 314 20.23 -7.35 -30.41
CA PRO A 314 19.00 -6.74 -30.91
C PRO A 314 18.36 -7.54 -32.06
N SER A 315 19.14 -8.39 -32.75
CA SER A 315 18.62 -9.32 -33.77
C SER A 315 17.80 -10.47 -33.16
N LEU A 316 18.00 -10.76 -31.88
CA LEU A 316 17.27 -11.75 -31.08
C LEU A 316 16.11 -11.12 -30.28
N GLY A 317 15.51 -10.02 -30.74
CA GLY A 317 14.28 -9.48 -30.16
C GLY A 317 13.05 -10.35 -30.46
N ARG A 318 12.02 -10.35 -29.60
CA ARG A 318 10.74 -11.07 -29.89
C ARG A 318 10.21 -10.70 -31.27
N SER A 319 9.74 -11.69 -32.03
CA SER A 319 9.01 -11.42 -33.28
C SER A 319 7.85 -10.47 -32.98
N LYS A 320 7.82 -9.30 -33.66
CA LYS A 320 6.74 -8.34 -33.46
C LYS A 320 5.41 -9.04 -33.78
N PRO A 321 4.42 -9.00 -32.88
CA PRO A 321 3.15 -9.66 -33.10
C PRO A 321 2.47 -9.10 -34.35
N SER A 322 1.71 -9.95 -35.03
CA SER A 322 1.01 -9.54 -36.26
C SER A 322 0.11 -8.33 -36.00
N ARG A 323 -0.02 -7.45 -37.00
CA ARG A 323 -0.86 -6.25 -36.87
C ARG A 323 -2.31 -6.57 -36.46
N ARG A 324 -2.83 -7.74 -36.89
CA ARG A 324 -4.17 -8.23 -36.55
C ARG A 324 -4.30 -8.55 -35.06
N VAL A 325 -3.36 -9.31 -34.49
CA VAL A 325 -3.37 -9.66 -33.06
C VAL A 325 -3.27 -8.41 -32.19
N ARG A 326 -2.44 -7.44 -32.58
CA ARG A 326 -2.32 -6.17 -31.85
C ARG A 326 -3.60 -5.33 -31.88
N ARG A 327 -4.31 -5.29 -33.02
CA ARG A 327 -5.61 -4.60 -33.12
C ARG A 327 -6.66 -5.23 -32.22
N ILE A 328 -6.74 -6.57 -32.20
CA ILE A 328 -7.65 -7.29 -31.28
C ILE A 328 -7.30 -6.97 -29.82
N GLY A 329 -6.01 -6.97 -29.48
CA GLY A 329 -5.55 -6.56 -28.15
C GLY A 329 -5.99 -5.14 -27.78
N TRP A 330 -5.90 -4.19 -28.71
CA TRP A 330 -6.37 -2.81 -28.50
C TRP A 330 -7.88 -2.72 -28.31
N THR A 331 -8.67 -3.37 -29.16
CA THR A 331 -10.15 -3.29 -29.07
C THR A 331 -10.66 -3.93 -27.79
N VAL A 332 -10.15 -5.10 -27.42
CA VAL A 332 -10.50 -5.77 -26.16
C VAL A 332 -10.02 -4.94 -24.97
N GLY A 333 -8.79 -4.42 -25.02
CA GLY A 333 -8.22 -3.61 -23.94
C GLY A 333 -8.99 -2.32 -23.72
N PHE A 334 -9.46 -1.67 -24.80
CA PHE A 334 -10.30 -0.49 -24.73
C PHE A 334 -11.69 -0.80 -24.17
N ALA A 335 -12.36 -1.85 -24.66
CA ALA A 335 -13.69 -2.23 -24.18
C ALA A 335 -13.69 -2.62 -22.70
N VAL A 336 -12.72 -3.44 -22.28
CA VAL A 336 -12.56 -3.84 -20.87
C VAL A 336 -12.15 -2.62 -20.03
N GLY A 337 -11.25 -1.77 -20.52
CA GLY A 337 -10.88 -0.53 -19.84
C GLY A 337 -12.07 0.40 -19.63
N LEU A 338 -12.93 0.57 -20.64
CA LEU A 338 -14.15 1.38 -20.56
C LEU A 338 -15.13 0.84 -19.52
N PHE A 339 -15.33 -0.48 -19.48
CA PHE A 339 -16.13 -1.12 -18.45
C PHE A 339 -15.52 -0.95 -17.05
N TRP A 340 -14.19 -1.05 -16.94
CA TRP A 340 -13.49 -0.94 -15.65
C TRP A 340 -13.53 0.46 -15.04
N ILE A 341 -13.57 1.51 -15.87
CA ILE A 341 -13.72 2.89 -15.40
C ILE A 341 -15.19 3.28 -15.12
N LEU A 342 -16.16 2.40 -15.42
CA LEU A 342 -17.58 2.68 -15.22
C LEU A 342 -17.89 3.17 -13.80
N PRO A 343 -17.34 2.59 -12.70
CA PRO A 343 -17.61 3.11 -11.37
C PRO A 343 -17.16 4.57 -11.18
N ALA A 344 -16.03 4.96 -11.76
CA ALA A 344 -15.58 6.35 -11.74
C ALA A 344 -16.53 7.26 -12.55
N VAL A 345 -17.06 6.78 -13.68
CA VAL A 345 -18.08 7.50 -14.46
C VAL A 345 -19.35 7.71 -13.65
N VAL A 346 -19.86 6.66 -12.99
CA VAL A 346 -21.04 6.74 -12.10
C VAL A 346 -20.82 7.79 -11.03
N LEU A 347 -19.65 7.79 -10.38
CA LEU A 347 -19.32 8.75 -9.34
C LEU A 347 -19.30 10.20 -9.87
N VAL A 348 -18.60 10.44 -10.98
CA VAL A 348 -18.49 11.79 -11.58
C VAL A 348 -19.84 12.28 -12.09
N ALA A 349 -20.62 11.43 -12.75
CA ALA A 349 -21.93 11.80 -13.25
C ALA A 349 -22.89 12.13 -12.09
N THR A 350 -22.91 11.31 -11.02
CA THR A 350 -23.71 11.60 -9.82
C THR A 350 -23.29 12.90 -9.13
N ALA A 351 -21.99 13.22 -9.13
CA ALA A 351 -21.47 14.47 -8.56
C ALA A 351 -21.94 15.72 -9.32
N LEU A 352 -22.31 15.58 -10.61
CA LEU A 352 -22.83 16.65 -11.44
C LEU A 352 -24.34 16.85 -11.27
N HIS A 353 -25.03 16.01 -10.50
CA HIS A 353 -26.43 16.23 -10.14
C HIS A 353 -26.56 17.10 -8.89
N SER A 354 -27.63 17.88 -8.79
CA SER A 354 -27.97 18.56 -7.54
C SER A 354 -28.19 17.54 -6.41
N PRO A 355 -27.94 17.87 -5.13
CA PRO A 355 -28.04 16.90 -4.03
C PRO A 355 -29.41 16.21 -3.95
N ARG A 356 -30.47 16.94 -4.28
CA ARG A 356 -31.84 16.43 -4.31
C ARG A 356 -32.05 15.43 -5.45
N GLU A 357 -31.68 15.81 -6.67
CA GLU A 357 -31.89 14.96 -7.86
C GLU A 357 -31.04 13.69 -7.79
N ALA A 358 -29.81 13.78 -7.29
CA ALA A 358 -28.95 12.62 -7.04
C ALA A 358 -29.53 11.63 -6.01
N GLY A 359 -30.42 12.08 -5.14
CA GLY A 359 -31.11 11.26 -4.15
C GLY A 359 -32.35 10.53 -4.71
N LEU A 360 -32.88 11.01 -5.84
CA LEU A 360 -34.10 10.52 -6.49
C LEU A 360 -33.80 9.69 -7.74
N HIS A 361 -32.80 10.10 -8.52
CA HIS A 361 -32.49 9.52 -9.81
C HIS A 361 -31.03 9.08 -9.90
N GLY A 362 -30.79 8.07 -10.73
CA GLY A 362 -29.46 7.57 -11.03
C GLY A 362 -28.68 8.50 -11.95
N TRP A 363 -27.38 8.23 -12.05
CA TRP A 363 -26.41 9.03 -12.81
C TRP A 363 -26.72 9.22 -14.31
N TRP A 364 -27.61 8.40 -14.88
CA TRP A 364 -28.05 8.50 -16.27
C TRP A 364 -29.15 9.55 -16.50
N SER A 365 -29.72 10.13 -15.45
CA SER A 365 -30.70 11.20 -15.57
C SER A 365 -30.05 12.50 -16.06
N THR A 366 -30.77 13.29 -16.86
CA THR A 366 -30.35 14.64 -17.25
C THR A 366 -30.93 15.73 -16.34
N ALA A 367 -31.83 15.36 -15.41
CA ALA A 367 -32.47 16.31 -14.51
C ALA A 367 -31.49 16.83 -13.46
N GLY A 368 -31.45 18.14 -13.24
CA GLY A 368 -30.63 18.76 -12.20
C GLY A 368 -29.12 18.67 -12.41
N LEU A 369 -28.65 18.61 -13.66
CA LEU A 369 -27.23 18.77 -13.97
C LEU A 369 -26.74 20.18 -13.56
N GLY A 370 -25.66 20.24 -12.81
CA GLY A 370 -25.10 21.47 -12.26
C GLY A 370 -23.88 21.22 -11.37
N LEU A 371 -23.48 22.25 -10.61
CA LEU A 371 -22.36 22.17 -9.66
C LEU A 371 -22.80 22.34 -8.20
N ASP A 372 -24.09 22.27 -7.93
CA ASP A 372 -24.67 22.50 -6.60
C ASP A 372 -24.13 21.51 -5.56
N SER A 373 -23.91 20.25 -5.94
CA SER A 373 -23.30 19.24 -5.06
C SER A 373 -21.85 19.59 -4.70
N PHE A 374 -21.09 20.22 -5.60
CA PHE A 374 -19.74 20.72 -5.29
C PHE A 374 -19.78 21.91 -4.33
N ALA A 375 -20.74 22.83 -4.52
CA ALA A 375 -20.96 23.95 -3.60
C ALA A 375 -21.40 23.45 -2.21
N ALA A 376 -22.32 22.49 -2.15
CA ALA A 376 -22.75 21.84 -0.91
C ALA A 376 -21.57 21.17 -0.19
N ALA A 377 -20.74 20.43 -0.92
CA ALA A 377 -19.56 19.79 -0.34
C ALA A 377 -18.54 20.82 0.16
N ALA A 378 -18.31 21.90 -0.58
CA ALA A 378 -17.45 23.00 -0.15
C ALA A 378 -17.96 23.65 1.16
N ASN A 379 -19.27 23.88 1.26
CA ASN A 379 -19.93 24.42 2.45
C ASN A 379 -19.87 23.46 3.65
N ALA A 380 -19.84 22.15 3.42
CA ALA A 380 -19.60 21.12 4.44
C ALA A 380 -18.14 21.09 4.96
N GLY A 381 -17.28 22.02 4.53
CA GLY A 381 -15.90 22.14 5.00
C GLY A 381 -14.89 21.32 4.19
N LEU A 382 -15.29 20.76 3.04
CA LEU A 382 -14.42 19.96 2.16
C LEU A 382 -13.11 20.67 1.83
N LEU A 383 -13.14 21.96 1.49
CA LEU A 383 -11.94 22.72 1.12
C LEU A 383 -10.93 22.81 2.27
N ARG A 384 -11.40 23.04 3.50
CA ARG A 384 -10.54 23.09 4.69
C ARG A 384 -9.94 21.72 5.00
N ALA A 385 -10.72 20.66 4.82
CA ALA A 385 -10.27 19.29 5.01
C ALA A 385 -9.26 18.87 3.93
N LEU A 386 -9.46 19.26 2.67
CA LEU A 386 -8.51 19.06 1.57
C LEU A 386 -7.17 19.73 1.87
N LEU A 387 -7.17 21.04 2.18
CA LEU A 387 -5.93 21.77 2.49
C LEU A 387 -5.20 21.15 3.68
N SER A 388 -5.93 20.78 4.73
CA SER A 388 -5.35 20.11 5.89
C SER A 388 -4.73 18.76 5.50
N THR A 389 -5.42 17.97 4.67
CA THR A 389 -4.96 16.64 4.24
C THR A 389 -3.75 16.73 3.32
N VAL A 390 -3.72 17.68 2.37
CA VAL A 390 -2.54 17.98 1.54
C VAL A 390 -1.34 18.30 2.44
N LEU A 391 -1.52 19.21 3.41
CA LEU A 391 -0.45 19.64 4.30
C LEU A 391 0.06 18.48 5.18
N ILE A 392 -0.83 17.71 5.80
CA ILE A 392 -0.48 16.55 6.62
C ILE A 392 0.30 15.53 5.78
N SER A 393 -0.21 15.20 4.58
CA SER A 393 0.42 14.21 3.70
C SER A 393 1.80 14.66 3.21
N ALA A 394 1.93 15.94 2.84
CA ALA A 394 3.22 16.51 2.42
C ALA A 394 4.24 16.53 3.56
N VAL A 395 3.84 17.02 4.75
CA VAL A 395 4.74 17.08 5.92
C VAL A 395 5.16 15.69 6.36
N ALA A 396 4.22 14.74 6.47
CA ALA A 396 4.52 13.35 6.82
C ALA A 396 5.52 12.73 5.84
N THR A 397 5.29 12.91 4.53
CA THR A 397 6.18 12.38 3.48
C THR A 397 7.59 12.99 3.55
N ILE A 398 7.70 14.30 3.79
CA ILE A 398 8.99 14.98 3.90
C ILE A 398 9.75 14.48 5.14
N VAL A 399 9.11 14.48 6.31
CA VAL A 399 9.69 13.99 7.57
C VAL A 399 10.15 12.54 7.41
N LEU A 400 9.29 11.70 6.81
CA LEU A 400 9.60 10.32 6.50
C LEU A 400 10.88 10.20 5.67
N LEU A 401 10.97 10.88 4.52
CA LEU A 401 12.13 10.73 3.63
C LEU A 401 13.43 11.25 4.27
N VAL A 402 13.35 12.36 4.99
CA VAL A 402 14.50 12.93 5.71
C VAL A 402 15.09 11.93 6.71
N ILE A 403 14.25 11.10 7.34
CA ILE A 403 14.66 10.11 8.34
C ILE A 403 14.96 8.74 7.71
N ALA A 404 14.12 8.28 6.78
CA ALA A 404 14.20 6.95 6.19
C ALA A 404 15.43 6.79 5.30
N VAL A 405 15.83 7.82 4.55
CA VAL A 405 16.99 7.76 3.64
C VAL A 405 18.32 7.51 4.38
N PRO A 406 18.72 8.32 5.39
CA PRO A 406 19.94 8.04 6.15
C PRO A 406 19.85 6.72 6.93
N THR A 407 18.66 6.36 7.43
CA THR A 407 18.44 5.09 8.13
C THR A 407 18.60 3.89 7.21
N ALA A 408 18.01 3.91 6.02
CA ALA A 408 18.15 2.87 5.02
C ALA A 408 19.61 2.69 4.59
N TYR A 409 20.35 3.80 4.43
CA TYR A 409 21.78 3.78 4.17
C TYR A 409 22.56 3.12 5.32
N LEU A 410 22.28 3.47 6.58
CA LEU A 410 22.89 2.85 7.77
C LEU A 410 22.62 1.34 7.83
N VAL A 411 21.37 0.91 7.58
CA VAL A 411 20.98 -0.50 7.64
C VAL A 411 21.47 -1.31 6.43
N ALA A 412 21.71 -0.66 5.29
CA ALA A 412 22.32 -1.29 4.11
C ALA A 412 23.85 -1.42 4.24
N TRP A 413 24.52 -0.35 4.67
CA TRP A 413 25.99 -0.20 4.52
C TRP A 413 26.73 0.27 5.78
N GLY A 414 26.06 0.89 6.74
CA GLY A 414 26.71 1.64 7.84
C GLY A 414 27.40 0.80 8.93
N GLY A 415 27.76 -0.45 8.64
CA GLY A 415 28.65 -1.24 9.50
C GLY A 415 28.05 -1.74 10.82
N LEU A 416 26.71 -1.78 10.92
CA LEU A 416 26.01 -2.34 12.08
C LEU A 416 26.52 -3.75 12.43
N PRO A 417 26.70 -4.08 13.73
CA PRO A 417 26.91 -5.47 14.16
C PRO A 417 25.83 -6.37 13.56
N GLN A 418 26.20 -7.57 13.08
CA GLN A 418 25.27 -8.47 12.41
C GLN A 418 24.05 -8.83 13.28
N CYS A 419 24.23 -8.92 14.61
CA CYS A 419 23.13 -9.11 15.54
C CYS A 419 22.18 -7.90 15.53
N LEU A 420 22.72 -6.70 15.74
CA LEU A 420 21.95 -5.46 15.78
C LEU A 420 21.23 -5.18 14.46
N GLY A 421 21.91 -5.36 13.32
CA GLY A 421 21.29 -5.19 11.99
C GLY A 421 20.12 -6.15 11.76
N ARG A 422 20.21 -7.40 12.25
CA ARG A 422 19.10 -8.36 12.21
C ARG A 422 17.94 -7.93 13.10
N VAL A 423 18.22 -7.47 14.33
CA VAL A 423 17.20 -6.99 15.26
C VAL A 423 16.48 -5.78 14.69
N VAL A 424 17.21 -4.76 14.22
CA VAL A 424 16.64 -3.54 13.61
C VAL A 424 15.79 -3.87 12.38
N THR A 425 16.30 -4.72 11.48
CA THR A 425 15.54 -5.13 10.29
C THR A 425 14.27 -5.90 10.69
N SER A 426 14.36 -6.79 11.69
CA SER A 426 13.20 -7.55 12.17
C SER A 426 12.18 -6.66 12.84
N ALA A 427 12.62 -5.66 13.61
CA ALA A 427 11.76 -4.67 14.24
C ALA A 427 11.00 -3.85 13.19
N PHE A 428 11.66 -3.40 12.11
CA PHE A 428 10.96 -2.73 11.01
C PHE A 428 9.99 -3.66 10.28
N VAL A 429 10.34 -4.94 10.06
CA VAL A 429 9.39 -5.90 9.46
C VAL A 429 8.16 -6.07 10.34
N VAL A 430 8.34 -6.21 11.66
CA VAL A 430 7.23 -6.31 12.61
C VAL A 430 6.38 -5.05 12.59
N LEU A 431 7.02 -3.88 12.69
CA LEU A 431 6.32 -2.59 12.72
C LEU A 431 5.56 -2.30 11.41
N ALA A 432 6.08 -2.75 10.26
CA ALA A 432 5.43 -2.63 8.95
C ALA A 432 4.11 -3.41 8.86
N VAL A 433 3.95 -4.46 9.66
CA VAL A 433 2.76 -5.32 9.67
C VAL A 433 1.91 -5.13 10.93
N THR A 434 2.32 -4.25 11.83
CA THR A 434 1.56 -3.93 13.04
C THR A 434 0.27 -3.20 12.66
N PRO A 435 -0.91 -3.73 13.02
CA PRO A 435 -2.18 -3.06 12.74
C PRO A 435 -2.32 -1.84 13.66
N VAL A 436 -3.00 -0.80 13.17
CA VAL A 436 -3.18 0.48 13.87
C VAL A 436 -3.83 0.33 15.26
N GLN A 437 -4.65 -0.70 15.44
CA GLN A 437 -5.30 -1.07 16.70
C GLN A 437 -4.30 -1.34 17.83
N MET A 438 -3.06 -1.71 17.52
CA MET A 438 -2.02 -1.95 18.52
C MET A 438 -1.48 -0.67 19.16
N TYR A 439 -1.57 0.48 18.48
CA TYR A 439 -1.03 1.74 19.02
C TYR A 439 -2.07 2.84 19.15
N ALA A 440 -3.19 2.80 18.44
CA ALA A 440 -4.08 3.94 18.31
C ALA A 440 -4.68 4.43 19.63
N ALA A 441 -5.21 3.53 20.47
CA ALA A 441 -5.84 3.96 21.73
C ALA A 441 -4.81 4.55 22.71
N PRO A 442 -3.69 3.88 23.07
CA PRO A 442 -2.70 4.49 23.96
C PRO A 442 -2.05 5.74 23.36
N LEU A 443 -1.88 5.80 22.04
CA LEU A 443 -1.33 6.96 21.36
C LEU A 443 -2.28 8.16 21.41
N ARG A 444 -3.59 7.95 21.19
CA ARG A 444 -4.61 8.99 21.38
C ARG A 444 -4.60 9.51 22.81
N ASP A 445 -4.53 8.63 23.80
CA ASP A 445 -4.53 9.01 25.20
C ASP A 445 -3.26 9.81 25.56
N ALA A 446 -2.09 9.40 25.02
CA ALA A 446 -0.83 10.13 25.15
C ALA A 446 -0.86 11.52 24.49
N ILE A 447 -1.41 11.62 23.27
CA ILE A 447 -1.55 12.89 22.54
C ILE A 447 -2.51 13.84 23.27
N SER A 448 -3.62 13.31 23.79
CA SER A 448 -4.57 14.08 24.60
C SER A 448 -3.94 14.56 25.91
N ALA A 449 -3.21 13.70 26.61
CA ALA A 449 -2.49 14.07 27.84
C ALA A 449 -1.41 15.13 27.59
N ALA A 450 -0.78 15.12 26.41
CA ALA A 450 0.19 16.14 25.99
C ALA A 450 -0.45 17.46 25.51
N GLY A 451 -1.78 17.55 25.46
CA GLY A 451 -2.48 18.74 24.93
C GLY A 451 -2.31 18.93 23.42
N LEU A 452 -1.94 17.88 22.69
CA LEU A 452 -1.66 17.90 21.24
C LEU A 452 -2.84 17.37 20.40
N ALA A 453 -3.98 17.11 21.03
CA ALA A 453 -5.19 16.65 20.34
C ALA A 453 -5.63 17.67 19.27
N GLY A 454 -5.96 17.19 18.07
CA GLY A 454 -6.31 18.07 16.93
C GLY A 454 -5.12 18.84 16.33
N SER A 455 -3.87 18.47 16.63
CA SER A 455 -2.68 19.07 16.00
C SER A 455 -2.36 18.42 14.64
N ARG A 456 -2.16 19.23 13.59
CA ARG A 456 -1.68 18.76 12.27
C ARG A 456 -0.31 18.12 12.37
N VAL A 457 0.55 18.65 13.24
CA VAL A 457 1.93 18.18 13.43
C VAL A 457 1.94 16.82 14.10
N ALA A 458 1.14 16.63 15.16
CA ALA A 458 1.02 15.33 15.82
C ALA A 458 0.55 14.27 14.82
N LEU A 459 -0.49 14.57 14.04
CA LEU A 459 -1.01 13.64 13.03
C LEU A 459 0.04 13.31 11.95
N ALA A 460 0.76 14.32 11.44
CA ALA A 460 1.82 14.11 10.45
C ALA A 460 2.98 13.26 10.99
N LEU A 461 3.37 13.44 12.26
CA LEU A 461 4.43 12.63 12.90
C LEU A 461 3.99 11.17 13.10
N VAL A 462 2.73 10.94 13.49
CA VAL A 462 2.19 9.58 13.61
C VAL A 462 2.18 8.87 12.26
N HIS A 463 1.78 9.56 11.19
CA HIS A 463 1.84 9.03 9.84
C HIS A 463 3.27 8.72 9.40
N ALA A 464 4.20 9.66 9.58
CA ALA A 464 5.61 9.45 9.26
C ALA A 464 6.20 8.25 10.04
N ALA A 465 5.83 8.07 11.31
CA ALA A 465 6.24 6.93 12.11
C ALA A 465 5.67 5.60 11.59
N ALA A 466 4.42 5.60 11.11
CA ALA A 466 3.77 4.43 10.52
C ALA A 466 4.34 4.06 9.14
N GLY A 467 4.74 5.06 8.33
CA GLY A 467 5.37 4.87 7.01
C GLY A 467 6.85 4.48 7.08
N LEU A 468 7.54 4.82 8.17
CA LEU A 468 8.99 4.61 8.37
C LEU A 468 9.46 3.17 8.10
N PRO A 469 8.81 2.12 8.61
CA PRO A 469 9.29 0.76 8.43
C PRO A 469 9.29 0.33 6.96
N PHE A 470 8.21 0.64 6.24
CA PHE A 470 8.10 0.34 4.81
C PHE A 470 9.16 1.10 4.00
N ALA A 471 9.31 2.41 4.24
CA ALA A 471 10.28 3.25 3.55
C ALA A 471 11.72 2.76 3.77
N VAL A 472 12.09 2.46 5.02
CA VAL A 472 13.43 1.96 5.35
C VAL A 472 13.69 0.61 4.69
N LEU A 473 12.75 -0.33 4.73
CA LEU A 473 12.93 -1.65 4.13
C LEU A 473 13.06 -1.58 2.60
N LEU A 474 12.23 -0.77 1.94
CA LEU A 474 12.27 -0.60 0.49
C LEU A 474 13.57 0.10 0.06
N LEU A 475 13.91 1.23 0.66
CA LEU A 475 15.12 1.97 0.32
C LEU A 475 16.39 1.18 0.67
N ARG A 476 16.38 0.43 1.77
CA ARG A 476 17.48 -0.47 2.11
C ARG A 476 17.69 -1.50 1.01
N SER A 477 16.62 -2.11 0.49
CA SER A 477 16.73 -3.09 -0.59
C SER A 477 17.31 -2.48 -1.87
N ALA A 478 16.92 -1.25 -2.21
CA ALA A 478 17.46 -0.52 -3.36
C ALA A 478 18.93 -0.13 -3.12
N PHE A 479 19.26 0.46 -1.98
CA PHE A 479 20.61 0.90 -1.68
C PHE A 479 21.60 -0.26 -1.56
N ALA A 480 21.16 -1.42 -1.05
CA ALA A 480 21.98 -2.63 -0.97
C ALA A 480 22.38 -3.20 -2.34
N SER A 481 21.71 -2.79 -3.43
CA SER A 481 22.08 -3.16 -4.80
C SER A 481 23.20 -2.30 -5.41
N ALA A 482 23.69 -1.30 -4.68
CA ALA A 482 24.76 -0.42 -5.16
C ALA A 482 26.08 -1.19 -5.43
N PRO A 483 26.84 -0.83 -6.49
CA PRO A 483 28.12 -1.45 -6.78
C PRO A 483 29.08 -1.44 -5.58
N PRO A 484 29.81 -2.56 -5.32
CA PRO A 484 30.71 -2.67 -4.16
C PRO A 484 31.78 -1.57 -4.07
N VAL A 485 32.15 -0.96 -5.20
CA VAL A 485 33.13 0.14 -5.26
C VAL A 485 32.61 1.38 -4.51
N LEU A 486 31.35 1.76 -4.71
CA LEU A 486 30.73 2.89 -4.00
C LEU A 486 30.66 2.62 -2.49
N VAL A 487 30.45 1.36 -2.11
CA VAL A 487 30.42 0.91 -0.71
C VAL A 487 31.79 1.02 -0.07
N ALA A 488 32.84 0.60 -0.78
CA ALA A 488 34.21 0.68 -0.31
C ALA A 488 34.66 2.13 -0.12
N GLU A 489 34.27 3.05 -1.01
CA GLU A 489 34.55 4.48 -0.89
C GLU A 489 33.86 5.12 0.33
N ALA A 490 32.62 4.73 0.62
CA ALA A 490 31.84 5.21 1.76
C ALA A 490 32.47 4.85 3.12
N LEU A 491 33.21 3.75 3.21
CA LEU A 491 33.81 3.30 4.47
C LEU A 491 35.06 4.11 4.88
N GLN A 492 35.56 5.00 4.01
CA GLN A 492 36.84 5.71 4.22
C GLN A 492 36.73 7.06 4.96
N GLY A 493 35.52 7.54 5.28
CA GLY A 493 35.33 8.74 6.14
C GLY A 493 34.02 9.51 5.90
N PRO A 494 33.62 10.41 6.82
CA PRO A 494 32.29 11.06 6.81
C PRO A 494 32.02 11.97 5.59
N ALA A 495 33.02 12.71 5.09
CA ALA A 495 32.86 13.51 3.86
C ALA A 495 32.66 12.65 2.61
N ARG A 496 33.18 11.42 2.60
CA ARG A 496 32.97 10.45 1.51
C ARG A 496 31.62 9.74 1.66
N GLN A 497 31.14 9.54 2.90
CA GLN A 497 29.79 9.01 3.15
C GLN A 497 28.69 9.91 2.61
N SER A 498 28.79 11.23 2.78
CA SER A 498 27.81 12.16 2.23
C SER A 498 27.83 12.21 0.70
N ALA A 499 29.02 12.18 0.09
CA ALA A 499 29.19 12.11 -1.36
C ALA A 499 28.62 10.81 -1.94
N VAL A 500 28.91 9.66 -1.33
CA VAL A 500 28.35 8.37 -1.74
C VAL A 500 26.84 8.34 -1.56
N LEU A 501 26.32 8.84 -0.43
CA LEU A 501 24.88 8.93 -0.22
C LEU A 501 24.20 9.77 -1.29
N ALA A 502 24.77 10.93 -1.67
CA ALA A 502 24.24 11.76 -2.74
C ALA A 502 24.25 11.03 -4.10
N THR A 503 25.30 10.26 -4.40
CA THR A 503 25.39 9.44 -5.61
C THR A 503 24.35 8.32 -5.61
N VAL A 504 24.25 7.56 -4.51
CA VAL A 504 23.25 6.50 -4.32
C VAL A 504 21.83 7.06 -4.47
N GLN A 505 21.53 8.20 -3.83
CA GLN A 505 20.24 8.86 -3.97
C GLN A 505 19.93 9.22 -5.42
N ARG A 506 20.89 9.76 -6.18
CA ARG A 506 20.71 10.10 -7.61
C ARG A 506 20.44 8.86 -8.47
N THR A 507 21.22 7.80 -8.26
CA THR A 507 21.08 6.53 -8.99
C THR A 507 19.75 5.83 -8.68
N TYR A 508 19.33 5.85 -7.42
CA TYR A 508 18.11 5.21 -6.94
C TYR A 508 16.94 6.18 -6.73
N ARG A 509 16.94 7.31 -7.44
CA ARG A 509 15.81 8.27 -7.49
C ARG A 509 14.45 7.60 -7.69
N PRO A 510 14.29 6.57 -8.55
CA PRO A 510 13.00 5.90 -8.71
C PRO A 510 12.46 5.28 -7.42
N ALA A 511 13.32 4.72 -6.57
CA ALA A 511 12.90 4.15 -5.28
C ALA A 511 12.48 5.25 -4.29
N LEU A 512 13.18 6.39 -4.28
CA LEU A 512 12.80 7.55 -3.46
C LEU A 512 11.44 8.12 -3.89
N VAL A 513 11.22 8.29 -5.20
CA VAL A 513 9.93 8.75 -5.75
C VAL A 513 8.83 7.75 -5.43
N ALA A 514 9.10 6.44 -5.52
CA ALA A 514 8.14 5.42 -5.16
C ALA A 514 7.71 5.52 -3.69
N VAL A 515 8.66 5.66 -2.75
CA VAL A 515 8.35 5.89 -1.33
C VAL A 515 7.54 7.17 -1.15
N ALA A 516 7.96 8.26 -1.78
CA ALA A 516 7.30 9.56 -1.64
C ALA A 516 5.82 9.53 -2.09
N VAL A 517 5.58 8.99 -3.29
CA VAL A 517 4.24 8.93 -3.88
C VAL A 517 3.34 7.97 -3.11
N LEU A 518 3.87 6.79 -2.72
CA LEU A 518 3.10 5.81 -1.97
C LEU A 518 2.80 6.31 -0.55
N GLU A 519 3.76 6.90 0.16
CA GLU A 519 3.50 7.48 1.48
C GLU A 519 2.45 8.58 1.39
N PHE A 520 2.62 9.52 0.46
CA PHE A 520 1.66 10.60 0.28
C PHE A 520 0.24 10.05 0.05
N ALA A 521 0.11 9.06 -0.84
CA ALA A 521 -1.19 8.43 -1.13
C ALA A 521 -1.74 7.66 0.07
N LEU A 522 -0.89 6.99 0.86
CA LEU A 522 -1.30 6.28 2.08
C LEU A 522 -1.82 7.23 3.15
N VAL A 523 -1.13 8.35 3.39
CA VAL A 523 -1.55 9.38 4.35
C VAL A 523 -2.80 10.10 3.87
N TRP A 524 -2.89 10.39 2.57
CA TRP A 524 -4.08 10.99 1.95
C TRP A 524 -5.33 10.14 2.14
N ASN A 525 -5.18 8.83 1.97
CA ASN A 525 -6.27 7.86 2.05
C ASN A 525 -6.55 7.37 3.47
N ASP A 526 -5.77 7.79 4.47
CA ASP A 526 -5.93 7.26 5.81
C ASP A 526 -7.19 7.81 6.49
N PHE A 527 -8.06 6.87 6.85
CA PHE A 527 -9.23 7.14 7.65
C PHE A 527 -8.98 6.90 9.14
N ILE A 528 -8.20 5.88 9.51
CA ILE A 528 -8.20 5.32 10.87
C ILE A 528 -7.46 6.21 11.86
N VAL A 529 -6.25 6.63 11.51
CA VAL A 529 -5.44 7.49 12.35
C VAL A 529 -6.11 8.84 12.47
N GLY A 530 -6.64 9.36 11.35
CA GLY A 530 -7.50 10.53 11.34
C GLY A 530 -8.68 10.35 12.30
N PHE A 531 -9.47 9.30 12.15
CA PHE A 531 -10.68 9.05 12.93
C PHE A 531 -10.41 8.90 14.43
N LEU A 532 -9.33 8.21 14.81
CA LEU A 532 -9.04 7.89 16.21
C LEU A 532 -8.28 8.99 16.96
N ILE A 533 -7.53 9.85 16.25
CA ILE A 533 -6.61 10.82 16.86
C ILE A 533 -7.01 12.28 16.57
N SER A 534 -7.83 12.52 15.55
CA SER A 534 -8.29 13.88 15.23
C SER A 534 -9.08 14.50 16.38
N GLY A 535 -8.94 15.82 16.50
CA GLY A 535 -9.69 16.65 17.43
C GLY A 535 -10.37 17.79 16.68
N SER A 536 -11.00 18.70 17.42
CA SER A 536 -11.74 19.84 16.84
C SER A 536 -10.88 20.78 15.97
N GLY A 537 -9.55 20.77 16.13
CA GLY A 537 -8.62 21.62 15.37
C GLY A 537 -8.29 21.13 13.95
N THR A 538 -8.43 19.83 13.66
CA THR A 538 -8.04 19.24 12.38
C THR A 538 -8.97 18.11 11.95
N THR A 539 -9.60 18.28 10.80
CA THR A 539 -10.48 17.26 10.22
C THR A 539 -9.88 16.80 8.89
N PRO A 540 -9.30 15.59 8.84
CA PRO A 540 -8.90 14.96 7.59
C PRO A 540 -10.09 14.79 6.63
N LEU A 541 -9.78 14.77 5.33
CA LEU A 541 -10.75 14.64 4.25
C LEU A 541 -11.61 13.38 4.38
N SER A 542 -10.99 12.27 4.79
CA SER A 542 -11.65 10.98 5.01
C SER A 542 -12.79 11.07 6.04
N LEU A 543 -12.67 11.95 7.05
CA LEU A 543 -13.71 12.14 8.08
C LEU A 543 -14.89 12.97 7.59
N VAL A 544 -14.64 13.99 6.76
CA VAL A 544 -15.71 14.76 6.12
C VAL A 544 -16.52 13.84 5.20
N LEU A 545 -15.85 13.04 4.38
CA LEU A 545 -16.50 12.06 3.51
C LEU A 545 -17.35 11.06 4.29
N TRP A 546 -16.83 10.55 5.41
CA TRP A 546 -17.58 9.64 6.27
C TRP A 546 -18.76 10.33 6.97
N GLY A 547 -18.60 11.59 7.39
CA GLY A 547 -19.68 12.41 7.94
C GLY A 547 -20.87 12.52 7.00
N GLU A 548 -20.61 12.94 5.76
CA GLU A 548 -21.63 13.05 4.70
C GLU A 548 -22.26 11.69 4.38
N ALA A 549 -21.46 10.63 4.34
CA ALA A 549 -21.96 9.32 3.98
C ALA A 549 -22.80 8.61 5.05
N ARG A 550 -22.83 9.13 6.29
CA ARG A 550 -23.84 8.71 7.27
C ARG A 550 -25.25 9.13 6.87
N GLN A 551 -25.39 10.19 6.06
CA GLN A 551 -26.64 10.68 5.49
C GLN A 551 -26.75 10.39 3.99
N PHE A 552 -26.17 9.27 3.54
CA PHE A 552 -26.04 8.93 2.12
C PHE A 552 -27.34 9.02 1.31
N ALA A 553 -28.48 8.66 1.90
CA ALA A 553 -29.77 8.65 1.22
C ALA A 553 -30.26 10.05 0.83
N SER A 554 -29.92 11.08 1.61
CA SER A 554 -30.30 12.48 1.36
C SER A 554 -29.18 13.31 0.75
N SER A 555 -27.94 12.82 0.78
CA SER A 555 -26.73 13.58 0.42
C SER A 555 -25.85 12.86 -0.61
N SER A 556 -26.38 11.93 -1.40
CA SER A 556 -25.63 11.13 -2.38
C SER A 556 -24.84 11.99 -3.37
N GLY A 557 -25.44 13.09 -3.87
CA GLY A 557 -24.77 14.06 -4.74
C GLY A 557 -23.59 14.75 -4.05
N THR A 558 -23.78 15.24 -2.83
CA THR A 558 -22.72 15.88 -2.02
C THR A 558 -21.57 14.91 -1.72
N VAL A 559 -21.90 13.67 -1.33
CA VAL A 559 -20.90 12.60 -1.09
C VAL A 559 -20.13 12.31 -2.38
N ALA A 560 -20.82 12.19 -3.51
CA ALA A 560 -20.20 11.96 -4.81
C ALA A 560 -19.26 13.10 -5.20
N ALA A 561 -19.71 14.36 -5.08
CA ALA A 561 -18.88 15.54 -5.37
C ALA A 561 -17.64 15.61 -4.47
N ALA A 562 -17.80 15.41 -3.16
CA ALA A 562 -16.70 15.35 -2.22
C ALA A 562 -15.70 14.23 -2.58
N ALA A 563 -16.21 13.06 -2.96
CA ALA A 563 -15.42 11.91 -3.35
C ALA A 563 -14.66 12.10 -4.69
N VAL A 564 -15.27 12.77 -5.66
CA VAL A 564 -14.60 13.19 -6.91
C VAL A 564 -13.43 14.10 -6.60
N VAL A 565 -13.67 15.19 -5.86
CA VAL A 565 -12.60 16.16 -5.52
C VAL A 565 -11.50 15.50 -4.70
N ALA A 566 -11.86 14.63 -3.76
CA ALA A 566 -10.91 13.87 -2.94
C ALA A 566 -10.00 12.93 -3.74
N SER A 567 -10.45 12.48 -4.91
CA SER A 567 -9.71 11.54 -5.75
C SER A 567 -8.74 12.22 -6.72
N VAL A 568 -8.94 13.52 -7.03
CA VAL A 568 -8.15 14.22 -8.07
C VAL A 568 -6.66 14.19 -7.76
N VAL A 569 -6.26 14.61 -6.55
CA VAL A 569 -4.85 14.74 -6.17
C VAL A 569 -4.10 13.40 -6.23
N PRO A 570 -4.54 12.32 -5.55
CA PRO A 570 -3.82 11.06 -5.59
C PRO A 570 -3.86 10.41 -6.98
N VAL A 571 -4.95 10.54 -7.76
CA VAL A 571 -5.04 10.01 -9.12
C VAL A 571 -4.02 10.69 -10.04
N VAL A 572 -3.98 12.03 -10.04
CA VAL A 572 -3.01 12.79 -10.85
C VAL A 572 -1.58 12.47 -10.44
N LEU A 573 -1.30 12.43 -9.14
CA LEU A 573 0.03 12.09 -8.62
C LEU A 573 0.44 10.68 -9.06
N LEU A 574 -0.42 9.69 -8.85
CA LEU A 574 -0.09 8.31 -9.15
C LEU A 574 0.09 8.10 -10.66
N LEU A 575 -0.83 8.58 -11.50
CA LEU A 575 -0.71 8.44 -12.96
C LEU A 575 0.56 9.10 -13.51
N SER A 576 0.92 10.27 -12.98
CA SER A 576 2.12 11.01 -13.41
C SER A 576 3.41 10.27 -13.08
N PHE A 577 3.47 9.60 -11.91
CA PHE A 577 4.68 8.93 -11.43
C PHE A 577 4.63 7.40 -11.56
N TRP A 578 3.55 6.83 -12.09
CA TRP A 578 3.34 5.38 -12.12
C TRP A 578 4.51 4.58 -12.69
N PRO A 579 5.09 4.93 -13.86
CA PRO A 579 6.23 4.18 -14.39
C PRO A 579 7.45 4.22 -13.47
N THR A 580 7.65 5.34 -12.78
CA THR A 580 8.74 5.55 -11.81
C THR A 580 8.49 4.76 -10.53
N VAL A 581 7.24 4.73 -10.04
CA VAL A 581 6.84 3.94 -8.87
C VAL A 581 7.09 2.45 -9.11
N VAL A 582 6.62 1.92 -10.25
CA VAL A 582 6.82 0.50 -10.61
C VAL A 582 8.30 0.15 -10.73
N ARG A 583 9.11 1.02 -11.37
CA ARG A 583 10.57 0.85 -11.42
C ARG A 583 11.19 0.87 -10.03
N GLY A 584 10.77 1.81 -9.17
CA GLY A 584 11.26 1.95 -7.80
C GLY A 584 10.99 0.73 -6.92
N LEU A 585 9.81 0.14 -7.04
CA LEU A 585 9.42 -1.08 -6.33
C LEU A 585 10.17 -2.34 -6.80
N THR A 586 10.72 -2.32 -8.01
CA THR A 586 11.38 -3.48 -8.65
C THR A 586 12.92 -3.38 -8.68
N VAL A 587 13.52 -2.29 -8.20
CA VAL A 587 14.99 -2.11 -8.19
C VAL A 587 15.68 -3.22 -7.39
N GLY A 588 15.13 -3.62 -6.24
CA GLY A 588 15.71 -4.67 -5.39
C GLY A 588 15.38 -6.11 -5.82
N SER A 589 14.54 -6.30 -6.84
CA SER A 589 14.13 -7.63 -7.34
C SER A 589 14.83 -8.04 -8.63
N LYS A 590 15.59 -7.13 -9.26
CA LYS A 590 16.39 -7.46 -10.43
C LYS A 590 17.68 -8.16 -9.97
N PRO A 591 18.02 -9.32 -10.57
CA PRO A 591 19.21 -10.08 -10.21
C PRO A 591 20.50 -9.30 -10.44
#